data_AF-A0A1H7EZ67-F1
#
_entry.id   AF-A0A1H7EZ67-F1
#
_cell.length_a   1.000
_cell.length_b   1.000
_cell.length_c   1.000
_cell.angle_alpha   90.00
_cell.angle_beta   90.00
_cell.angle_gamma   90.00
#
_symmetry.space_group_name_H-M   'P 1'
#
loop_
_entity.id
_entity.type
_entity.pdbx_description
1 polymer ?
#
loop_
_entity_poly.entity_id
_entity_poly.type
_entity_poly.pdbx_seq_one_letter_code
_entity_poly.pdbx_strand_id
1 'polypeptide(L)'
;MAFNLTHRYGSMDSGSSNSDFLALLRELDDWPEDTEHGSVAVTHESEWSLAASRGGYITFENLEAEGRGERHMDEVPASKILELFRHLVEGNLAAIEQEPWLPGY
;
A
#
# COMPACT_ATOMS: atom_id res chain seq x y z
N MET A 1 5.31 -0.87 -16.75
CA MET A 1 4.29 -0.78 -15.69
C MET A 1 4.50 0.55 -15.00
N ALA A 2 3.46 1.36 -14.97
CA ALA A 2 3.45 2.64 -14.26
C ALA A 2 2.72 2.48 -12.92
N PHE A 3 3.21 3.15 -11.90
CA PHE A 3 2.57 3.22 -10.59
C PHE A 3 2.94 4.54 -9.91
N ASN A 4 2.12 4.96 -8.95
CA ASN A 4 2.34 6.15 -8.16
C ASN A 4 2.58 5.76 -6.70
N LEU A 5 3.45 6.51 -6.04
CA LEU A 5 3.72 6.43 -4.62
C LEU A 5 3.00 7.60 -3.95
N THR A 6 2.21 7.31 -2.94
CA THR A 6 1.62 8.31 -2.06
C THR A 6 2.37 8.27 -0.74
N HIS A 7 3.08 9.35 -0.47
CA HIS A 7 3.88 9.55 0.73
C HIS A 7 3.00 9.91 1.92
N ARG A 8 3.54 9.77 3.14
CA ARG A 8 2.83 10.03 4.40
C ARG A 8 2.05 11.34 4.40
N TYR A 9 2.70 12.41 3.95
CA TYR A 9 2.15 13.77 3.94
C TYR A 9 1.31 14.10 2.68
N GLY A 10 0.90 13.07 1.92
CA GLY A 10 0.06 13.22 0.73
C GLY A 10 0.80 13.69 -0.53
N SER A 11 2.13 13.82 -0.49
CA SER A 11 2.92 14.02 -1.71
C SER A 11 2.77 12.78 -2.60
N MET A 12 2.72 12.98 -3.91
CA MET A 12 2.62 11.91 -4.88
C MET A 12 3.80 11.97 -5.84
N ASP A 13 4.50 10.85 -5.97
CA ASP A 13 5.61 10.69 -6.90
C ASP A 13 5.34 9.54 -7.86
N SER A 14 5.75 9.71 -9.12
CA SER A 14 5.73 8.58 -10.07
C SER A 14 6.80 7.57 -9.68
N GLY A 15 6.38 6.33 -9.50
CA GLY A 15 7.25 5.21 -9.20
C GLY A 15 8.01 4.69 -10.42
N SER A 16 9.12 4.01 -10.15
CA SER A 16 9.89 3.26 -11.14
C SER A 16 10.25 1.89 -10.58
N SER A 17 10.67 0.93 -11.40
CA SER A 17 11.04 -0.41 -10.91
C SER A 17 12.14 -0.42 -9.83
N ASN A 18 12.88 0.69 -9.66
CA ASN A 18 13.91 0.87 -8.63
C ASN A 18 13.43 1.71 -7.43
N SER A 19 12.14 2.00 -7.32
CA SER A 19 11.57 2.75 -6.20
C SER A 19 11.88 2.05 -4.87
N ASP A 20 12.30 2.83 -3.88
CA ASP A 20 12.65 2.34 -2.56
C ASP A 20 11.40 2.25 -1.67
N PHE A 21 10.69 1.13 -1.77
CA PHE A 21 9.53 0.85 -0.92
C PHE A 21 9.87 0.77 0.57
N LEU A 22 11.12 0.45 0.92
CA LEU A 22 11.56 0.44 2.32
C LEU A 22 11.69 1.87 2.84
N ALA A 23 12.22 2.79 2.04
CA ALA A 23 12.23 4.20 2.38
C ALA A 23 10.79 4.75 2.55
N LEU A 24 9.88 4.41 1.63
CA LEU A 24 8.47 4.79 1.73
C LEU A 24 7.84 4.26 3.03
N LEU A 25 8.03 2.98 3.35
CA LEU A 25 7.44 2.39 4.55
C LEU A 25 8.03 2.99 5.84
N ARG A 26 9.31 3.37 5.84
CA ARG A 26 9.95 4.05 6.97
C ARG A 26 9.38 5.44 7.25
N GLU A 27 8.72 6.08 6.28
CA GLU A 27 8.01 7.33 6.55
C GLU A 27 6.94 7.15 7.60
N LEU A 28 6.36 5.95 7.73
CA LEU A 28 5.39 5.67 8.79
C LEU A 28 6.00 5.84 10.19
N ASP A 29 7.31 5.66 10.37
CA ASP A 29 7.98 5.87 11.65
C ASP A 29 8.33 7.35 11.91
N ASP A 30 8.18 8.22 10.90
CA ASP A 30 8.42 9.65 11.02
C ASP A 30 7.28 10.31 11.82
N TRP A 31 7.63 11.03 12.89
CA TRP A 31 6.73 11.74 13.79
C TRP A 31 5.54 10.89 14.33
N PRO A 32 5.78 10.04 15.36
CA PRO A 32 4.77 9.11 15.90
C PRO A 32 3.51 9.76 16.47
N GLU A 33 3.58 11.03 16.86
CA GLU A 33 2.46 11.77 17.47
C GLU A 33 1.42 12.28 16.46
N ASP A 34 1.78 12.31 15.18
CA ASP A 34 0.88 12.72 14.12
C ASP A 34 -0.03 11.54 13.71
N THR A 35 -1.29 11.64 14.13
CA THR A 35 -2.35 10.67 13.87
C THR A 35 -3.14 10.98 12.60
N GLU A 36 -2.97 12.17 12.01
CA GLU A 36 -3.73 12.62 10.85
C GLU A 36 -3.12 12.08 9.55
N HIS A 37 -1.79 11.97 9.48
CA HIS A 37 -1.07 11.45 8.31
C HIS A 37 -0.45 10.08 8.60
N GLY A 38 -1.28 9.04 8.73
CA GLY A 38 -0.85 7.72 9.25
C GLY A 38 -0.46 6.67 8.21
N SER A 39 -0.53 6.97 6.90
CA SER A 39 -0.47 5.97 5.83
C SER A 39 0.39 6.37 4.64
N VAL A 40 0.99 5.37 3.99
CA VAL A 40 1.61 5.47 2.67
C VAL A 40 0.89 4.53 1.71
N ALA A 41 0.87 4.84 0.42
CA ALA A 41 0.22 3.97 -0.55
C ALA A 41 1.03 3.78 -1.84
N VAL A 42 0.79 2.66 -2.51
CA VAL A 42 1.27 2.36 -3.86
C VAL A 42 0.06 2.09 -4.72
N THR A 43 -0.10 2.82 -5.82
CA THR A 43 -1.23 2.69 -6.73
C THR A 43 -0.72 2.32 -8.12
N HIS A 44 -1.13 1.17 -8.63
CA HIS A 44 -0.80 0.70 -9.97
C HIS A 44 -1.69 1.38 -11.02
N GLU A 45 -1.22 1.48 -12.27
CA GLU A 45 -1.97 2.06 -13.42
C GLU A 45 -3.31 1.37 -13.73
N SER A 46 -3.56 0.21 -13.13
CA SER A 46 -4.85 -0.51 -13.20
C SER A 46 -5.82 -0.13 -12.08
N GLU A 47 -5.56 0.99 -11.40
CA GLU A 47 -6.37 1.53 -10.29
C GLU A 47 -6.40 0.65 -9.03
N TRP A 48 -5.57 -0.40 -8.99
CA TRP A 48 -5.35 -1.21 -7.79
C TRP A 48 -4.38 -0.50 -6.86
N SER A 49 -4.75 -0.35 -5.60
CA SER A 49 -4.00 0.38 -4.59
C SER A 49 -3.76 -0.49 -3.36
N LEU A 50 -2.54 -0.42 -2.82
CA LEU A 50 -2.20 -0.92 -1.50
C LEU A 50 -1.82 0.27 -0.61
N ALA A 51 -2.51 0.47 0.50
CA ALA A 51 -2.13 1.47 1.49
C ALA A 51 -1.71 0.80 2.79
N ALA A 52 -0.56 1.18 3.33
CA ALA A 52 -0.03 0.68 4.60
C ALA A 52 -0.01 1.79 5.64
N SER A 53 -0.41 1.44 6.86
CA SER A 53 -0.43 2.32 8.02
C SER A 53 0.42 1.73 9.15
N ARG A 54 0.66 2.55 10.18
CA ARG A 54 1.36 2.13 11.39
C ARG A 54 0.75 0.86 12.00
N GLY A 55 1.59 0.05 12.63
CA GLY A 55 1.16 -1.18 13.29
C GLY A 55 0.94 -2.37 12.35
N GLY A 56 1.29 -2.25 11.07
CA GLY A 56 1.17 -3.34 10.11
C GLY A 56 -0.24 -3.48 9.52
N TYR A 57 -1.06 -2.45 9.63
CA TYR A 57 -2.35 -2.40 8.94
C TYR A 57 -2.13 -2.11 7.46
N ILE A 58 -2.68 -2.92 6.57
CA ILE A 58 -2.60 -2.73 5.12
C ILE A 58 -3.96 -2.94 4.49
N THR A 59 -4.35 -2.05 3.57
CA THR A 59 -5.56 -2.15 2.77
C THR A 59 -5.22 -2.47 1.33
N PHE A 60 -6.13 -3.16 0.65
CA PHE A 60 -6.09 -3.48 -0.76
C PHE A 60 -7.45 -3.20 -1.38
N GLU A 61 -7.48 -2.29 -2.36
CA GLU A 61 -8.70 -1.87 -3.02
C GLU A 61 -8.47 -1.55 -4.49
N ASN A 62 -9.55 -1.55 -5.25
CA ASN A 62 -9.58 -0.99 -6.60
C ASN A 62 -10.33 0.33 -6.55
N LEU A 63 -9.67 1.44 -6.90
CA LEU A 63 -10.19 2.79 -6.76
C LEU A 63 -11.37 3.10 -7.69
N GLU A 64 -11.53 2.34 -8.79
CA GLU A 64 -12.70 2.44 -9.68
C GLU A 64 -13.89 1.58 -9.23
N ALA A 65 -13.66 0.60 -8.36
CA ALA A 65 -14.72 -0.27 -7.86
C ALA A 65 -15.47 0.45 -6.74
N GLU A 66 -16.52 1.22 -7.09
CA GLU A 66 -17.45 2.03 -6.27
C GLU A 66 -17.64 1.62 -4.78
N GLY A 67 -16.58 1.67 -3.96
CA GLY A 67 -16.56 1.14 -2.59
C GLY A 67 -16.95 -0.34 -2.49
N ARG A 68 -16.50 -1.19 -3.42
CA ARG A 68 -16.79 -2.63 -3.39
C ARG A 68 -15.53 -3.47 -3.54
N GLY A 69 -15.19 -4.21 -2.49
CA GLY A 69 -14.12 -5.21 -2.52
C GLY A 69 -12.83 -4.73 -1.87
N GLU A 70 -12.91 -3.64 -1.11
CA GLU A 70 -11.89 -3.24 -0.15
C GLU A 70 -11.65 -4.38 0.85
N ARG A 71 -10.38 -4.58 1.13
CA ARG A 71 -9.86 -5.68 1.92
C ARG A 71 -8.74 -5.14 2.79
N HIS A 72 -8.58 -5.67 3.99
CA HIS A 72 -7.47 -5.30 4.86
C HIS A 72 -6.82 -6.52 5.51
N MET A 73 -5.61 -6.30 6.04
CA MET A 73 -4.95 -7.19 6.97
C MET A 73 -4.33 -6.36 8.10
N ASP A 74 -4.36 -6.92 9.30
CA ASP A 74 -3.76 -6.35 10.51
C ASP A 74 -2.45 -7.06 10.86
N GLU A 75 -1.61 -6.38 11.66
CA GLU A 75 -0.36 -6.94 12.22
C GLU A 75 0.59 -7.54 11.17
N VAL A 76 0.55 -7.02 9.93
CA VAL A 76 1.36 -7.50 8.82
C VAL A 76 2.81 -7.03 9.01
N PRO A 77 3.80 -7.94 8.99
CA PRO A 77 5.19 -7.54 9.15
C PRO A 77 5.66 -6.71 7.96
N ALA A 78 6.53 -5.73 8.22
CA ALA A 78 7.06 -4.82 7.19
C ALA A 78 7.63 -5.55 5.96
N SER A 79 8.32 -6.68 6.15
CA SER A 79 8.84 -7.49 5.04
C SER A 79 7.73 -7.96 4.09
N LYS A 80 6.58 -8.35 4.63
CA LYS A 80 5.43 -8.79 3.84
C LYS A 80 4.76 -7.63 3.11
N ILE A 81 4.64 -6.47 3.76
CA ILE A 81 4.14 -5.24 3.12
C ILE A 81 5.00 -4.88 1.90
N LEU A 82 6.33 -4.96 2.04
CA LEU A 82 7.27 -4.71 0.94
C LEU A 82 7.12 -5.72 -0.21
N GLU A 83 6.87 -7.00 0.10
CA GLU A 83 6.58 -8.02 -0.91
C GLU A 83 5.27 -7.70 -1.66
N LEU A 84 4.23 -7.27 -0.95
CA LEU A 84 2.94 -6.91 -1.56
C LEU A 84 3.07 -5.70 -2.47
N PHE A 85 3.78 -4.66 -2.05
CA PHE A 85 4.10 -3.51 -2.91
C PHE A 85 4.84 -3.95 -4.18
N ARG A 86 5.81 -4.85 -4.07
CA ARG A 86 6.53 -5.39 -5.25
C ARG A 86 5.60 -6.16 -6.18
N HIS A 87 4.75 -7.04 -5.64
CA HIS A 87 3.78 -7.76 -6.46
C HIS A 87 2.82 -6.80 -7.18
N LEU A 88 2.40 -5.71 -6.53
CA LEU A 88 1.49 -4.75 -7.14
C LEU A 88 2.13 -4.04 -8.32
N VAL A 89 3.39 -3.58 -8.19
CA VAL A 89 4.08 -2.87 -9.27
C VAL A 89 4.51 -3.79 -10.43
N GLU A 90 4.61 -5.09 -10.17
CA GLU A 90 4.79 -6.14 -11.19
C GLU A 90 3.46 -6.57 -11.84
N GLY A 91 2.32 -6.03 -11.39
CA GLY A 91 0.99 -6.43 -11.86
C GLY A 91 0.57 -7.84 -11.42
N ASN A 92 1.25 -8.42 -10.44
CA ASN A 92 0.98 -9.76 -9.92
C ASN A 92 -0.17 -9.74 -8.88
N LEU A 93 -1.36 -9.33 -9.33
CA LEU A 93 -2.56 -9.26 -8.48
C LEU A 93 -2.94 -10.63 -7.92
N ALA A 94 -2.73 -11.71 -8.68
CA ALA A 94 -3.06 -13.06 -8.24
C ALA A 94 -2.29 -13.50 -6.99
N ALA A 95 -1.05 -13.04 -6.80
CA ALA A 95 -0.29 -13.30 -5.57
C ALA A 95 -0.83 -12.49 -4.39
N ILE A 96 -1.21 -11.22 -4.63
CA ILE A 96 -1.80 -10.35 -3.61
C ILE A 96 -3.13 -10.94 -3.14
N GLU A 97 -3.99 -11.38 -4.05
CA GLU A 97 -5.33 -11.89 -3.74
C GLU A 97 -5.36 -13.20 -2.93
N GLN A 98 -4.24 -13.96 -2.89
CA GLN A 98 -4.12 -15.20 -2.13
C GLN A 98 -3.86 -14.98 -0.64
N GLU A 99 -3.54 -13.76 -0.23
CA GLU A 99 -3.32 -13.42 1.17
C GLU A 99 -4.61 -13.51 2.00
N PRO A 100 -4.50 -13.68 3.34
CA PRO A 100 -5.65 -13.86 4.23
C PRO A 100 -6.38 -12.54 4.52
N TRP A 101 -6.89 -11.89 3.46
CA TRP A 101 -7.62 -10.63 3.54
C TRP A 101 -8.91 -10.75 4.35
N LEU A 102 -9.13 -9.76 5.20
CA LEU A 102 -10.41 -9.48 5.85
C LEU A 102 -11.24 -8.53 4.96
N PRO A 103 -12.58 -8.66 4.95
CA PRO A 103 -13.43 -7.75 4.20
C PRO A 103 -13.51 -6.38 4.89
N GLY A 104 -13.56 -5.30 4.10
CA GLY A 104 -13.72 -3.95 4.63
C GLY A 104 -12.39 -3.26 4.93
N TYR A 105 -12.48 -2.26 5.81
CA TYR A 105 -11.37 -1.57 6.45
C TYR A 105 -11.28 -1.97 7.93
#